data_AF-A0A256Z5B6-F1
#
_entry.id   AF-A0A256Z5B6-F1
#
_cell.length_a   1.000
_cell.length_b   1.000
_cell.length_c   1.000
_cell.angle_alpha   90.00
_cell.angle_beta   90.00
_cell.angle_gamma   90.00
#
_symmetry.space_group_name_H-M   'P 1'
#
loop_
_entity.id
_entity.type
_entity.pdbx_description
1 polymer ?
#
loop_
_entity_poly.entity_id
_entity_poly.type
_entity_poly.pdbx_seq_one_letter_code
_entity_poly.pdbx_strand_id
1 'polypeptide(L)'
;MFFRKRKKSKEEIKRDLARLLIYAKQGIIRSDYFLHKIHSKIEDLELKYISIEDPQVKAVLRKELSQLRRLETLLAKFSIALEVVATKIETILLTGTAIWNLVVIKEIIKELKKSELTSIPELGLVIEELANGTLSTINNAEIILPEGYSDIALKEEAARILKEAEVAAEAKIKSLEESP
;
A
#
# COMPACT_ATOMS: atom_id res chain seq x y z
N MET A 1 8.33 19.98 -34.58
CA MET A 1 9.64 19.85 -33.89
C MET A 1 9.47 18.81 -32.79
N PHE A 2 9.92 17.57 -32.99
CA PHE A 2 9.80 16.52 -31.98
C PHE A 2 10.89 16.70 -30.92
N PHE A 3 10.52 17.19 -29.74
CA PHE A 3 11.43 17.22 -28.58
C PHE A 3 11.74 15.78 -28.16
N ARG A 4 12.92 15.28 -28.53
CA ARG A 4 13.44 14.00 -28.05
C ARG A 4 13.75 14.17 -26.55
N LYS A 5 12.91 13.61 -25.67
CA LYS A 5 13.16 13.65 -24.22
C LYS A 5 14.58 13.14 -23.93
N ARG A 6 15.37 13.95 -23.21
CA ARG A 6 16.73 13.59 -22.79
C ARG A 6 16.65 12.35 -21.90
N LYS A 7 17.38 11.29 -22.27
CA LYS A 7 17.44 10.04 -21.51
C LYS A 7 18.09 10.29 -20.15
N LYS A 8 17.51 9.71 -19.09
CA LYS A 8 18.12 9.70 -17.76
C LYS A 8 19.27 8.70 -17.71
N SER A 9 20.34 9.06 -17.02
CA SER A 9 21.45 8.20 -16.66
C SER A 9 21.03 7.14 -15.63
N LYS A 10 21.81 6.06 -15.53
CA LYS A 10 21.61 5.00 -14.52
C LYS A 10 21.55 5.58 -13.09
N GLU A 11 22.33 6.62 -12.82
CA GLU A 11 22.37 7.30 -11.52
C GLU A 11 21.11 8.13 -11.25
N GLU A 12 20.48 8.68 -12.28
CA GLU A 12 19.19 9.36 -12.14
C GLU A 12 18.05 8.38 -11.88
N ILE A 13 18.05 7.20 -12.52
CA ILE A 13 17.07 6.14 -12.25
C ILE A 13 17.22 5.62 -10.82
N LYS A 14 18.45 5.40 -10.35
CA LYS A 14 18.70 5.03 -8.94
C LYS A 14 18.15 6.07 -7.96
N ARG A 15 18.34 7.36 -8.25
CA ARG A 15 17.78 8.43 -7.42
C ARG A 15 16.26 8.45 -7.42
N ASP A 16 15.63 8.22 -8.57
CA ASP A 16 14.17 8.10 -8.66
C ASP A 16 13.65 6.91 -7.84
N LEU A 17 14.30 5.75 -7.96
CA LEU A 17 13.99 4.55 -7.18
C LEU A 17 14.15 4.78 -5.67
N ALA A 18 15.23 5.44 -5.24
CA ALA A 18 15.45 5.77 -3.83
C ALA A 18 14.35 6.69 -3.30
N ARG A 19 13.92 7.67 -4.09
CA ARG A 19 12.77 8.53 -3.74
C ARG A 19 11.48 7.72 -3.63
N LEU A 20 11.21 6.80 -4.56
CA LEU A 20 10.03 5.93 -4.48
C LEU A 20 10.06 5.05 -3.23
N LEU A 21 11.21 4.51 -2.86
CA LEU A 21 11.37 3.72 -1.63
C LEU A 21 11.03 4.56 -0.40
N ILE A 22 11.48 5.82 -0.34
CA ILE A 22 11.16 6.73 0.76
C ILE A 22 9.65 6.94 0.86
N TYR A 23 8.96 7.21 -0.25
CA TYR A 23 7.52 7.40 -0.23
C TYR A 23 6.77 6.13 0.19
N ALA A 24 7.20 4.95 -0.29
CA ALA A 24 6.62 3.68 0.14
C ALA A 24 6.78 3.50 1.66
N LYS A 25 7.98 3.70 2.21
CA LYS A 25 8.25 3.63 3.66
C LYS A 25 7.44 4.66 4.46
N GLN A 26 7.27 5.88 3.95
CA GLN A 26 6.40 6.88 4.58
C GLN A 26 4.92 6.46 4.58
N GLY A 27 4.45 5.83 3.50
CA GLY A 27 3.10 5.29 3.41
C GLY A 27 2.86 4.21 4.46
N ILE A 28 3.80 3.27 4.62
CA ILE A 28 3.76 2.21 5.64
C ILE A 28 3.61 2.83 7.04
N ILE A 29 4.49 3.77 7.40
CA ILE A 29 4.47 4.42 8.71
C ILE A 29 3.14 5.13 8.97
N ARG A 30 2.59 5.82 7.96
CA ARG A 30 1.31 6.53 8.09
C ARG A 30 0.15 5.55 8.23
N SER A 31 0.12 4.50 7.41
CA SER A 31 -0.90 3.46 7.48
C SER A 31 -0.89 2.77 8.83
N ASP A 32 0.28 2.46 9.37
CA ASP A 32 0.44 1.83 10.67
C ASP A 32 0.01 2.75 11.82
N TYR A 33 0.36 4.03 11.75
CA TYR A 33 -0.13 5.01 12.71
C TYR A 33 -1.66 5.06 12.75
N PHE A 34 -2.32 5.11 11.58
CA PHE A 34 -3.78 5.09 11.53
C PHE A 34 -4.35 3.74 11.99
N LEU A 35 -3.69 2.63 11.64
CA LEU A 35 -4.09 1.30 12.06
C LEU A 35 -4.12 1.19 13.58
N HIS A 36 -3.03 1.57 14.26
CA HIS A 36 -2.96 1.59 15.72
C HIS A 36 -4.04 2.49 16.34
N LYS A 37 -4.26 3.68 15.77
CA LYS A 37 -5.30 4.60 16.27
C LYS A 37 -6.71 4.01 16.15
N ILE A 38 -7.01 3.33 15.05
CA ILE A 38 -8.29 2.65 14.84
C ILE A 38 -8.41 1.45 15.78
N HIS A 39 -7.35 0.67 15.94
CA HIS A 39 -7.29 -0.48 16.84
C HIS A 39 -7.63 -0.08 18.29
N SER A 40 -6.92 0.89 18.86
CA SER A 40 -7.21 1.36 20.23
C SER A 40 -8.63 1.91 20.38
N LYS A 41 -9.15 2.57 19.34
CA LYS A 41 -10.54 3.06 19.35
C LYS A 41 -11.55 1.90 19.36
N ILE A 42 -11.25 0.79 18.70
CA ILE A 42 -12.08 -0.41 18.71
C ILE A 42 -12.10 -1.02 20.10
N GLU A 43 -10.94 -1.21 20.73
CA GLU A 43 -10.84 -1.75 22.10
C GLU A 43 -11.68 -0.93 23.09
N ASP A 44 -11.56 0.39 23.04
CA ASP A 44 -12.36 1.32 23.86
C ASP A 44 -13.87 1.14 23.65
N LEU A 45 -14.30 0.93 22.41
CA LEU A 45 -15.71 0.77 22.07
C LEU A 45 -16.23 -0.62 22.42
N GLU A 46 -15.40 -1.66 22.36
CA GLU A 46 -15.76 -3.01 22.77
C GLU A 46 -16.01 -3.06 24.28
N LEU A 47 -15.15 -2.44 25.08
CA LEU A 47 -15.35 -2.31 26.53
C LEU A 47 -16.67 -1.60 26.85
N LYS A 48 -16.96 -0.50 26.14
CA LYS A 48 -18.24 0.23 26.29
C LYS A 48 -19.42 -0.63 25.88
N TYR A 49 -19.33 -1.34 24.76
CA TYR A 49 -20.39 -2.21 24.25
C TYR A 49 -20.77 -3.30 25.24
N ILE A 50 -19.78 -3.89 25.94
CA ILE A 50 -20.02 -4.89 26.98
C ILE A 50 -20.79 -4.28 28.17
N SER A 51 -20.42 -3.06 28.58
CA SER A 51 -21.00 -2.41 29.77
C SER A 51 -22.41 -1.85 29.60
N ILE A 52 -22.87 -1.62 28.37
CA ILE A 52 -24.18 -0.99 28.11
C ILE A 52 -25.28 -2.05 28.05
N GLU A 53 -26.39 -1.83 28.74
CA GLU A 53 -27.54 -2.73 28.69
C GLU A 53 -28.61 -2.30 27.66
N ASP A 54 -28.70 -0.99 27.38
CA ASP A 54 -29.69 -0.44 26.45
C ASP A 54 -29.53 -1.02 25.03
N PRO A 55 -30.55 -1.73 24.50
CA PRO A 55 -30.49 -2.36 23.19
C PRO A 55 -30.32 -1.39 22.02
N GLN A 56 -30.88 -0.18 22.10
CA GLN A 56 -30.77 0.82 21.04
C GLN A 56 -29.34 1.36 20.96
N VAL A 57 -28.75 1.66 22.12
CA VAL A 57 -27.37 2.14 22.19
C VAL A 57 -26.39 1.03 21.76
N LYS A 58 -26.62 -0.22 22.18
CA LYS A 58 -25.84 -1.37 21.71
C LYS A 58 -25.88 -1.53 20.19
N ALA A 59 -27.05 -1.36 19.56
CA ALA A 59 -27.18 -1.47 18.11
C ALA A 59 -26.33 -0.44 17.36
N VAL A 60 -26.27 0.80 17.87
CA VAL A 60 -25.43 1.87 17.31
C VAL A 60 -23.95 1.53 17.44
N LEU A 61 -23.50 1.14 18.64
CA LEU A 61 -22.11 0.76 18.90
C LEU A 61 -21.65 -0.42 18.04
N ARG A 62 -22.51 -1.43 17.86
CA ARG A 62 -22.22 -2.58 16.99
C ARG A 62 -21.97 -2.14 15.55
N LYS A 63 -22.75 -1.18 15.04
CA LYS A 63 -22.56 -0.64 13.69
C LYS A 63 -21.24 0.12 13.58
N GLU A 64 -20.90 0.95 14.56
CA GLU A 64 -19.63 1.68 14.61
C GLU A 64 -18.43 0.72 14.66
N LEU A 65 -18.47 -0.29 15.53
CA LEU A 65 -17.46 -1.35 15.62
C LEU A 65 -17.26 -2.06 14.27
N SER A 66 -18.35 -2.43 13.59
CA SER A 66 -18.26 -3.08 12.27
C SER A 66 -17.59 -2.18 11.22
N GLN A 67 -17.85 -0.87 11.26
CA GLN A 67 -17.21 0.09 10.35
C GLN A 67 -15.72 0.26 10.65
N LEU A 68 -15.36 0.36 11.94
CA LEU A 68 -13.97 0.50 12.36
C LEU A 68 -13.16 -0.77 12.07
N ARG A 69 -13.71 -1.96 12.31
CA ARG A 69 -13.06 -3.24 11.96
C ARG A 69 -12.81 -3.35 10.46
N ARG A 70 -13.76 -2.92 9.62
CA ARG A 70 -13.52 -2.84 8.16
C ARG A 70 -12.37 -1.90 7.84
N LEU A 71 -12.31 -0.73 8.48
CA LEU A 71 -11.26 0.25 8.25
C LEU A 71 -9.88 -0.26 8.70
N GLU A 72 -9.84 -0.96 9.84
CA GLU A 72 -8.66 -1.66 10.35
C GLU A 72 -8.11 -2.67 9.33
N THR A 73 -8.96 -3.55 8.79
CA THR A 73 -8.58 -4.50 7.73
C THR A 73 -8.03 -3.80 6.49
N LEU A 74 -8.69 -2.71 6.05
CA LEU A 74 -8.23 -1.96 4.89
C LEU A 74 -6.85 -1.31 5.13
N LEU A 75 -6.63 -0.72 6.30
CA LEU A 75 -5.36 -0.08 6.68
C LEU A 75 -4.23 -1.11 6.76
N ALA A 76 -4.48 -2.27 7.37
CA ALA A 76 -3.51 -3.35 7.45
C ALA A 76 -3.12 -3.86 6.05
N LYS A 77 -4.10 -4.16 5.19
CA LYS A 77 -3.86 -4.59 3.80
C LYS A 77 -3.07 -3.54 3.02
N PHE A 78 -3.40 -2.26 3.19
CA PHE A 78 -2.73 -1.16 2.53
C PHE A 78 -1.26 -1.03 2.98
N SER A 79 -0.99 -1.17 4.28
CA SER A 79 0.38 -1.19 4.80
C SER A 79 1.19 -2.34 4.22
N ILE A 80 0.66 -3.58 4.26
CA ILE A 80 1.38 -4.75 3.73
C ILE A 80 1.65 -4.59 2.23
N ALA A 81 0.69 -4.09 1.45
CA ALA A 81 0.91 -3.85 0.03
C ALA A 81 2.04 -2.84 -0.22
N LEU A 82 2.14 -1.79 0.60
CA LEU A 82 3.25 -0.83 0.54
C LEU A 82 4.59 -1.43 0.99
N GLU A 83 4.59 -2.34 1.96
CA GLU A 83 5.78 -3.11 2.36
C GLU A 83 6.29 -3.98 1.20
N VAL A 84 5.40 -4.62 0.44
CA VAL A 84 5.76 -5.38 -0.76
C VAL A 84 6.33 -4.45 -1.85
N VAL A 85 5.71 -3.28 -2.06
CA VAL A 85 6.22 -2.27 -3.01
C VAL A 85 7.62 -1.81 -2.60
N ALA A 86 7.82 -1.47 -1.33
CA ALA A 86 9.12 -1.07 -0.79
C ALA A 86 10.17 -2.16 -0.98
N THR A 87 9.83 -3.41 -0.66
CA THR A 87 10.74 -4.58 -0.81
C THR A 87 11.17 -4.77 -2.26
N LYS A 88 10.24 -4.65 -3.21
CA LYS A 88 10.56 -4.77 -4.65
C LYS A 88 11.46 -3.63 -5.11
N ILE A 89 11.21 -2.39 -4.69
CA ILE A 89 12.07 -1.24 -5.04
C ILE A 89 13.46 -1.40 -4.44
N GLU A 90 13.55 -1.80 -3.17
CA GLU A 90 14.80 -2.04 -2.45
C GLU A 90 15.60 -3.16 -3.13
N THR A 91 14.94 -4.22 -3.58
CA THR A 91 15.56 -5.29 -4.38
C THR A 91 16.18 -4.72 -5.66
N ILE A 92 15.44 -3.91 -6.44
CA ILE A 92 15.96 -3.30 -7.67
C ILE A 92 17.19 -2.42 -7.36
N LEU A 93 17.16 -1.65 -6.28
CA LEU A 93 18.27 -0.79 -5.86
C LEU A 93 19.52 -1.58 -5.47
N LEU A 94 19.35 -2.67 -4.72
CA LEU A 94 20.43 -3.49 -4.20
C LEU A 94 21.08 -4.36 -5.28
N THR A 95 20.27 -5.05 -6.09
CA THR A 95 20.77 -5.99 -7.09
C THR A 95 21.08 -5.32 -8.43
N GLY A 96 20.44 -4.18 -8.71
CA GLY A 96 20.47 -3.56 -10.04
C GLY A 96 19.76 -4.37 -11.13
N THR A 97 18.98 -5.39 -10.76
CA THR A 97 18.27 -6.30 -11.68
C THR A 97 16.76 -6.16 -11.54
N ALA A 98 16.02 -6.86 -12.40
CA ALA A 98 14.56 -6.96 -12.36
C ALA A 98 13.80 -5.62 -12.38
N ILE A 99 14.31 -4.63 -13.13
CA ILE A 99 13.68 -3.31 -13.26
C ILE A 99 12.25 -3.36 -13.80
N TRP A 100 11.90 -4.44 -14.51
CA TRP A 100 10.54 -4.74 -14.97
C TRP A 100 9.53 -4.88 -13.82
N ASN A 101 9.97 -5.14 -12.58
CA ASN A 101 9.11 -5.12 -11.39
C ASN A 101 8.45 -3.75 -11.17
N LEU A 102 9.00 -2.66 -11.71
CA LEU A 102 8.33 -1.35 -11.68
C LEU A 102 6.96 -1.38 -12.35
N VAL A 103 6.78 -2.21 -13.38
CA VAL A 103 5.49 -2.35 -14.08
C VAL A 103 4.48 -3.07 -13.18
N VAL A 104 4.92 -4.09 -12.42
CA VAL A 104 4.08 -4.74 -11.40
C VAL A 104 3.74 -3.76 -10.27
N ILE A 105 4.73 -3.02 -9.77
CA ILE A 105 4.54 -1.98 -8.74
C ILE A 105 3.50 -0.94 -9.20
N LYS A 106 3.55 -0.51 -10.45
CA LYS A 106 2.57 0.41 -11.03
C LYS A 106 1.15 -0.15 -10.96
N GLU A 107 0.93 -1.42 -11.29
CA GLU A 107 -0.41 -2.02 -11.20
C GLU A 107 -0.85 -2.19 -9.74
N ILE A 108 0.05 -2.53 -8.80
CA ILE A 108 -0.28 -2.53 -7.36
C ILE A 108 -0.72 -1.14 -6.90
N ILE A 109 0.05 -0.10 -7.21
CA ILE A 109 -0.26 1.30 -6.83
C ILE A 109 -1.60 1.73 -7.42
N LYS A 110 -1.90 1.32 -8.67
CA LYS A 110 -3.18 1.62 -9.32
C LYS A 110 -4.37 1.00 -8.59
N GLU A 111 -4.24 -0.20 -8.06
CA GLU A 111 -5.28 -0.80 -7.22
C GLU A 111 -5.37 -0.12 -5.85
N LEU A 112 -4.24 0.20 -5.21
CA LEU A 112 -4.23 0.98 -3.96
C LEU A 112 -4.89 2.35 -4.13
N LYS A 113 -4.73 2.98 -5.30
CA LYS A 113 -5.36 4.26 -5.65
C LYS A 113 -6.90 4.20 -5.68
N LYS A 114 -7.50 3.02 -5.87
CA LYS A 114 -8.96 2.83 -5.81
C LYS A 114 -9.50 2.69 -4.39
N SER A 115 -8.62 2.53 -3.40
CA SER A 115 -9.03 2.37 -2.00
C SER A 115 -9.65 3.66 -1.46
N GLU A 116 -10.68 3.53 -0.63
CA GLU A 116 -11.29 4.65 0.10
C GLU A 116 -10.29 5.36 1.04
N LEU A 117 -9.21 4.67 1.44
CA LEU A 117 -8.12 5.23 2.23
C LEU A 117 -7.39 6.39 1.55
N THR A 118 -7.47 6.49 0.22
CA THR A 118 -6.85 7.62 -0.51
C THR A 118 -7.55 8.95 -0.29
N SER A 119 -8.76 8.93 0.29
CA SER A 119 -9.42 10.15 0.78
C SER A 119 -8.75 10.73 2.02
N ILE A 120 -7.95 9.93 2.75
CA ILE A 120 -7.11 10.41 3.85
C ILE A 120 -5.94 11.17 3.22
N PRO A 121 -5.80 12.49 3.43
CA PRO A 121 -4.85 13.33 2.69
C PRO A 121 -3.41 12.81 2.73
N GLU A 122 -2.97 12.34 3.89
CA GLU A 122 -1.61 11.85 4.10
C GLU A 122 -1.33 10.55 3.34
N LEU A 123 -2.33 9.70 3.13
CA LEU A 123 -2.18 8.47 2.35
C LEU A 123 -2.37 8.74 0.86
N GLY A 124 -3.37 9.55 0.50
CA GLY A 124 -3.63 9.95 -0.88
C GLY A 124 -2.42 10.60 -1.53
N LEU A 125 -1.74 11.52 -0.82
CA LEU A 125 -0.53 12.17 -1.33
C LEU A 125 0.61 11.18 -1.56
N VAL A 126 0.82 10.22 -0.64
CA VAL A 126 1.86 9.19 -0.81
C VAL A 126 1.58 8.33 -2.05
N ILE A 127 0.34 7.89 -2.23
CA ILE A 127 -0.03 7.07 -3.39
C ILE A 127 0.12 7.85 -4.69
N GLU A 128 -0.21 9.14 -4.70
CA GLU A 128 -0.04 9.97 -5.89
C GLU A 128 1.43 10.16 -6.26
N GLU A 129 2.29 10.44 -5.28
CA GLU A 129 3.74 10.54 -5.47
C GLU A 129 4.34 9.21 -5.96
N LEU A 130 3.90 8.08 -5.40
CA LEU A 130 4.29 6.74 -5.86
C LEU A 130 3.83 6.48 -7.30
N ALA A 131 2.58 6.81 -7.64
CA ALA A 131 2.03 6.61 -8.98
C ALA A 131 2.79 7.43 -10.03
N ASN A 132 2.97 8.72 -9.77
CA ASN A 132 3.64 9.65 -10.69
C ASN A 132 5.14 9.33 -10.81
N GLY A 133 5.80 9.07 -9.68
CA GLY A 133 7.21 8.71 -9.66
C GLY A 133 7.47 7.37 -10.35
N THR A 134 6.61 6.36 -10.14
CA THR A 134 6.75 5.04 -10.79
C THR A 134 6.56 5.16 -12.29
N LEU A 135 5.50 5.85 -12.75
CA LEU A 135 5.26 6.08 -14.17
C LEU A 135 6.41 6.85 -14.83
N SER A 136 6.90 7.90 -14.18
CA SER A 136 8.06 8.67 -14.66
C SER A 136 9.31 7.80 -14.77
N THR A 137 9.58 6.96 -13.76
CA THR A 137 10.74 6.06 -13.75
C THR A 137 10.64 5.02 -14.87
N ILE A 138 9.47 4.40 -15.07
CA ILE A 138 9.21 3.46 -16.18
C ILE A 138 9.45 4.12 -17.53
N ASN A 139 8.96 5.35 -17.74
CA ASN A 139 9.15 6.04 -19.01
C ASN A 139 10.61 6.40 -19.33
N ASN A 140 11.47 6.42 -18.30
CA ASN A 140 12.88 6.79 -18.41
C ASN A 140 13.83 5.59 -18.36
N ALA A 141 13.40 4.48 -17.75
CA ALA A 141 14.09 3.20 -17.78
C ALA A 141 13.63 2.45 -19.02
N GLU A 142 14.51 2.07 -19.94
CA GLU A 142 14.15 1.26 -21.11
C GLU A 142 13.80 -0.17 -20.66
N ILE A 143 12.61 -0.33 -20.06
CA ILE A 143 12.17 -1.59 -19.46
C ILE A 143 11.84 -2.58 -20.58
N ILE A 144 12.59 -3.68 -20.59
CA ILE A 144 12.28 -4.85 -21.39
C ILE A 144 11.57 -5.84 -20.47
N LEU A 145 10.37 -6.25 -20.86
CA LEU A 145 9.62 -7.28 -20.14
C LEU A 145 10.21 -8.67 -20.46
N PRO A 146 10.31 -9.59 -19.48
CA PRO A 146 10.68 -10.98 -19.76
C PRO A 146 9.66 -11.67 -20.68
N GLU A 147 10.10 -12.70 -21.41
CA GLU A 147 9.18 -13.52 -22.22
C GLU A 147 8.05 -14.09 -21.35
N GLY A 148 6.82 -14.04 -21.85
CA GLY A 148 5.61 -14.49 -21.13
C GLY A 148 4.93 -13.42 -20.26
N TYR A 149 5.57 -12.27 -20.00
CA TYR A 149 4.93 -11.15 -19.29
C TYR A 149 4.09 -10.30 -20.24
N SER A 150 2.84 -10.71 -20.45
CA SER A 150 1.81 -9.89 -21.08
C SER A 150 1.20 -8.89 -20.09
N ASP A 151 0.48 -7.88 -20.59
CA ASP A 151 -0.31 -6.96 -19.75
C ASP A 151 -1.30 -7.70 -18.83
N ILE A 152 -1.80 -8.86 -19.25
CA ILE A 152 -2.70 -9.71 -18.46
C ILE A 152 -1.92 -10.35 -17.31
N ALA A 153 -0.76 -10.96 -17.60
CA ALA A 153 0.08 -11.60 -16.60
C ALA A 153 0.56 -10.61 -15.52
N LEU A 154 0.87 -9.37 -15.89
CA LEU A 154 1.26 -8.31 -14.95
C LEU A 154 0.13 -7.93 -13.98
N LYS A 155 -1.12 -7.85 -14.47
CA LYS A 155 -2.30 -7.59 -13.63
C LYS A 155 -2.60 -8.76 -12.71
N GLU A 156 -2.48 -9.99 -13.20
CA GLU A 156 -2.66 -11.20 -12.39
C GLU A 156 -1.62 -11.29 -11.27
N GLU A 157 -0.36 -10.94 -11.56
CA GLU A 157 0.70 -10.86 -10.56
C GLU A 157 0.39 -9.82 -9.48
N ALA A 158 -0.01 -8.61 -9.87
CA ALA A 158 -0.39 -7.57 -8.91
C ALA A 158 -1.60 -8.00 -8.06
N ALA A 159 -2.61 -8.64 -8.67
CA ALA A 159 -3.77 -9.17 -7.96
C ALA A 159 -3.39 -10.28 -6.97
N ARG A 160 -2.47 -11.18 -7.34
CA ARG A 160 -1.95 -12.22 -6.45
C ARG A 160 -1.26 -11.61 -5.23
N ILE A 161 -0.39 -10.63 -5.44
CA ILE A 161 0.30 -9.90 -4.37
C ILE A 161 -0.70 -9.23 -3.42
N LEU A 162 -1.74 -8.58 -3.96
CA LEU A 162 -2.76 -7.93 -3.12
C LEU A 162 -3.61 -8.93 -2.34
N LYS A 163 -3.79 -10.14 -2.86
CA LYS A 163 -4.45 -11.25 -2.15
C LYS A 163 -3.57 -11.80 -1.03
N GLU A 164 -2.27 -11.96 -1.28
CA GLU A 164 -1.30 -12.33 -0.25
C GLU A 164 -1.23 -11.26 0.86
N ALA A 165 -1.29 -9.99 0.49
CA ALA A 165 -1.35 -8.87 1.44
C ALA A 165 -2.61 -8.89 2.30
N GLU A 166 -3.73 -9.39 1.77
CA GLU A 166 -4.97 -9.56 2.53
C GLU A 166 -4.84 -10.66 3.59
N VAL A 167 -4.23 -11.79 3.25
CA VAL A 167 -3.94 -12.86 4.22
C VAL A 167 -2.95 -12.39 5.29
N ALA A 168 -1.91 -11.65 4.90
CA ALA A 168 -0.93 -11.11 5.84
C ALA A 168 -1.51 -9.98 6.73
N ALA A 169 -2.54 -9.27 6.27
CA ALA A 169 -3.20 -8.23 7.06
C ALA A 169 -3.85 -8.80 8.32
N GLU A 170 -4.43 -10.01 8.25
CA GLU A 170 -5.00 -10.70 9.41
C GLU A 170 -3.93 -10.97 10.48
N ALA A 171 -2.76 -11.45 10.06
CA ALA A 171 -1.64 -11.68 10.96
C ALA A 171 -1.13 -10.37 11.60
N LYS A 172 -1.10 -9.27 10.83
CA LYS A 172 -0.73 -7.95 11.35
C LYS A 172 -1.72 -7.48 12.42
N ILE A 173 -3.02 -7.57 12.17
CA ILE A 173 -4.05 -7.18 13.15
C ILE A 173 -3.94 -8.04 14.41
N LYS A 174 -3.78 -9.35 14.26
CA LYS A 174 -3.63 -10.27 15.39
C LYS A 174 -2.42 -9.91 16.28
N SER A 175 -1.31 -9.47 15.68
CA SER A 175 -0.14 -9.03 16.45
C SER A 175 -0.38 -7.78 17.30
N LEU A 176 -1.38 -6.96 16.94
CA LEU A 176 -1.80 -5.80 17.73
C LEU A 176 -2.60 -6.23 18.96
N GLU A 177 -3.48 -7.22 18.81
CA GLU A 177 -4.27 -7.80 19.90
C GLU A 177 -3.40 -8.51 20.96
N GLU A 178 -2.20 -8.96 20.56
CA GLU A 178 -1.22 -9.64 21.42
C GLU A 178 -0.20 -8.66 22.05
N SER A 179 -0.23 -7.38 21.67
CA SER A 179 0.68 -6.36 22.22
C SER A 179 0.11 -5.79 23.53
N PRO A 180 0.81 -5.93 24.67
CA PRO A 180 0.32 -5.56 26.00
C PRO A 180 0.16 -4.05 26.22
#